data_AF-A0A938CXK7-F1
#
_entry.id   AF-A0A938CXK7-F1
#
_cell.length_a   1.000
_cell.length_b   1.000
_cell.length_c   1.000
_cell.angle_alpha   90.00
_cell.angle_beta   90.00
_cell.angle_gamma   90.00
#
_symmetry.space_group_name_H-M   'P 1'
#
loop_
_entity.id
_entity.type
_entity.pdbx_description
1 polymer ?
#
loop_
_entity_poly.entity_id
_entity_poly.type
_entity_poly.pdbx_seq_one_letter_code
_entity_poly.pdbx_strand_id
1 'polypeptide(L)' 'MAAADGDLSAYYELGVAYSTGSHGAGCDLIEAHKWFNLAAVGGHEEAQFCRAEIYEEMTAREIAEAQRRACP' A
#
# COMPACT_ATOMS: atom_id res chain seq x y z
N MET A 1 -7.60 26.81 6.31
CA MET A 1 -7.05 25.82 5.36
C MET A 1 -7.08 24.47 6.05
N ALA A 2 -8.04 23.60 5.73
CA ALA A 2 -8.17 22.28 6.36
C ALA A 2 -8.74 21.22 5.39
N ALA A 3 -8.75 21.51 4.09
CA ALA A 3 -9.35 20.65 3.07
C ALA A 3 -8.33 19.73 2.38
N ALA A 4 -7.03 19.93 2.60
CA ALA A 4 -5.99 19.07 2.03
C ALA A 4 -5.76 17.82 2.89
N ASP A 5 -5.77 17.96 4.21
CA ASP A 5 -5.41 16.87 5.13
C ASP A 5 -6.41 15.69 5.09
N GLY A 6 -7.71 16.01 5.08
CA GLY A 6 -8.76 14.98 5.06
C GLY A 6 -8.79 14.10 3.80
N ASP A 7 -8.36 14.63 2.65
CA ASP A 7 -8.28 13.86 1.40
C ASP A 7 -7.09 12.88 1.46
N LEU A 8 -5.97 13.32 2.03
CA LEU A 8 -4.76 12.51 2.16
C LEU A 8 -4.92 11.38 3.18
N SER A 9 -5.54 11.66 4.33
CA SER A 9 -5.87 10.61 5.30
C SER A 9 -6.86 9.59 4.72
N ALA A 10 -7.85 10.04 3.93
CA ALA A 10 -8.78 9.11 3.26
C ALA A 10 -8.06 8.20 2.25
N TYR A 11 -7.13 8.73 1.45
CA TYR A 11 -6.29 7.89 0.58
C TYR A 11 -5.39 6.93 1.37
N TYR A 12 -4.85 7.36 2.51
CA TYR A 12 -4.09 6.49 3.39
C TYR A 12 -4.94 5.33 3.92
N GLU A 13 -6.15 5.61 4.42
CA GLU A 13 -7.07 4.58 4.92
C GLU A 13 -7.49 3.60 3.83
N LEU A 14 -7.72 4.08 2.59
CA LEU A 14 -7.96 3.21 1.44
C LEU A 14 -6.75 2.31 1.18
N GLY A 15 -5.53 2.87 1.19
CA GLY A 15 -4.30 2.09 1.03
C GLY A 15 -4.18 0.96 2.05
N VAL A 16 -4.48 1.24 3.33
CA VAL A 16 -4.48 0.24 4.40
C VAL A 16 -5.55 -0.81 4.20
N ALA A 17 -6.76 -0.43 3.76
CA ALA A 17 -7.84 -1.37 3.50
C ALA A 17 -7.49 -2.37 2.38
N TYR A 18 -6.87 -1.90 1.30
CA TYR A 18 -6.39 -2.77 0.20
C TYR A 18 -5.20 -3.63 0.63
N SER A 19 -4.28 -3.10 1.42
CA SER A 19 -3.12 -3.83 1.94
C SER A 19 -3.54 -5.00 2.84
N THR A 20 -4.46 -4.73 3.76
CA THR A 20 -4.96 -5.71 4.73
C THR A 20 -6.02 -6.65 4.15
N GLY A 21 -6.52 -6.40 2.94
CA GLY A 21 -7.63 -7.17 2.35
C GLY A 21 -8.94 -7.00 3.12
N SER A 22 -9.15 -5.82 3.72
CA SER A 22 -10.29 -5.54 4.59
C SER A 22 -11.57 -5.26 3.80
N HIS A 23 -12.15 -6.29 3.17
CA HIS A 23 -13.57 -6.37 2.75
C HIS A 23 -13.93 -7.73 2.14
N GLY A 24 -13.11 -8.77 2.35
CA GLY A 24 -13.27 -10.06 1.66
C GLY A 24 -12.71 -10.07 0.23
N ALA A 25 -12.19 -8.93 -0.25
CA ALA A 25 -11.25 -8.88 -1.36
C ALA A 25 -9.86 -9.24 -0.83
N GLY A 26 -9.09 -10.07 -1.56
CA GLY A 26 -7.74 -10.43 -1.15
C GLY A 26 -6.84 -9.20 -1.00
N CYS A 27 -5.72 -9.34 -0.29
CA CYS A 27 -4.72 -8.29 -0.16
C CYS A 27 -4.21 -7.87 -1.55
N ASP A 28 -4.56 -6.65 -1.96
CA ASP A 28 -4.21 -6.05 -3.25
C ASP A 28 -3.18 -4.94 -3.03
N LEU A 29 -1.93 -5.36 -2.84
CA LEU A 29 -0.79 -4.46 -2.59
C LEU A 29 -0.58 -3.43 -3.71
N ILE A 30 -0.98 -3.76 -4.94
CA ILE A 30 -0.88 -2.87 -6.12
C ILE A 30 -1.82 -1.66 -5.97
N GLU A 31 -3.09 -1.89 -5.61
CA GLU A 31 -4.04 -0.79 -5.37
C GLU A 31 -3.65 -0.04 -4.09
N ALA A 32 -3.22 -0.74 -3.04
CA ALA A 32 -2.73 -0.12 -1.81
C ALA A 32 -1.60 0.88 -2.08
N HIS A 33 -0.58 0.48 -2.84
CA HIS A 33 0.55 1.34 -3.20
C HIS A 33 0.11 2.58 -3.98
N LYS A 34 -0.89 2.46 -4.86
CA LYS A 34 -1.43 3.58 -5.63
C LYS A 34 -2.10 4.62 -4.72
N TRP A 35 -2.90 4.18 -3.76
CA TRP A 35 -3.55 5.06 -2.78
C TRP A 35 -2.54 5.73 -1.85
N PHE A 36 -1.56 4.98 -1.34
CA PHE A 36 -0.47 5.56 -0.55
C PHE A 36 0.36 6.56 -1.36
N ASN A 37 0.57 6.32 -2.66
CA ASN A 37 1.28 7.26 -3.53
C ASN A 37 0.52 8.58 -3.69
N LEU A 38 -0.82 8.56 -3.79
CA LEU A 38 -1.64 9.77 -3.85
C LEU A 38 -1.53 10.58 -2.56
N ALA A 39 -1.63 9.92 -1.40
CA ALA A 39 -1.45 10.57 -0.10
C ALA A 39 -0.01 11.12 0.08
N ALA A 40 1.00 10.35 -0.33
CA ALA A 40 2.41 10.73 -0.29
C ALA A 40 2.71 11.98 -1.14
N VAL A 41 2.11 12.08 -2.33
CA VAL A 41 2.26 13.23 -3.24
C VAL A 41 1.66 14.50 -2.64
N GLY A 42 0.61 14.38 -1.81
CA GLY A 42 0.07 15.52 -1.08
C GLY A 42 0.85 15.92 0.18
N GLY A 43 1.93 15.20 0.51
CA GLY A 43 2.79 15.50 1.66
C GLY A 43 2.49 14.69 2.92
N HIS A 44 1.70 13.62 2.82
CA HIS A 44 1.41 12.75 3.97
C HIS A 44 2.61 11.82 4.26
N GLU A 45 3.35 12.11 5.32
CA GLU A 45 4.58 11.38 5.70
C GLU A 45 4.30 9.90 6.00
N GLU A 46 3.23 9.58 6.74
CA GLU A 46 2.84 8.19 7.02
C GLU A 46 2.53 7.40 5.74
N ALA A 47 1.97 8.07 4.71
CA ALA A 47 1.69 7.40 3.45
C ALA A 47 2.96 7.13 2.65
N GLN A 48 3.98 8.00 2.76
CA GLN A 48 5.30 7.74 2.17
C GLN A 48 5.95 6.50 2.79
N PHE A 49 5.84 6.34 4.11
CA PHE A 49 6.37 5.18 4.81
C PHE A 49 5.63 3.90 4.40
N CYS A 50 4.29 3.88 4.49
CA CYS A 50 3.51 2.71 4.09
C CYS A 50 3.68 2.37 2.61
N ARG A 51 3.82 3.36 1.73
CA ARG A 51 4.15 3.12 0.31
C ARG A 51 5.47 2.35 0.17
N ALA A 52 6.51 2.75 0.89
CA ALA A 52 7.80 2.07 0.85
C ALA A 52 7.70 0.63 1.39
N GLU A 53 7.03 0.44 2.52
CA GLU A 53 6.79 -0.89 3.08
C GLU A 53 6.03 -1.80 2.11
N ILE A 54 4.97 -1.30 1.47
CA ILE A 54 4.18 -2.06 0.48
C ILE A 54 5.06 -2.43 -0.71
N TYR A 55 5.91 -1.52 -1.18
CA TYR A 55 6.82 -1.78 -2.29
C TYR A 55 7.86 -2.87 -1.95
N GLU A 56 8.42 -2.80 -0.73
CA GLU A 56 9.31 -3.83 -0.22
C GLU A 56 8.60 -5.17 -0.01
N GLU A 57 7.36 -5.17 0.49
CA GLU A 57 6.56 -6.37 0.67
C GLU A 57 6.16 -7.00 -0.67
N MET A 58 5.75 -6.21 -1.67
CA MET A 58 5.51 -6.71 -3.02
C MET A 58 6.76 -7.38 -3.59
N THR A 59 7.90 -6.71 -3.47
CA THR A 59 9.19 -7.26 -3.91
C THR A 59 9.54 -8.54 -3.15
N ALA A 60 9.37 -8.55 -1.83
CA ALA A 60 9.64 -9.70 -0.98
C ALA A 60 8.67 -10.86 -1.28
N ARG A 61 7.40 -10.56 -1.57
CA ARG A 61 6.38 -11.55 -1.94
C ARG A 61 6.64 -12.10 -3.34
N GLU A 62 7.05 -11.28 -4.30
CA GLU A 62 7.51 -11.71 -5.62
C GLU A 62 8.74 -12.61 -5.51
N ILE A 63 9.71 -12.24 -4.68
CA ILE A 63 10.90 -13.07 -4.38
C ILE A 63 10.49 -14.37 -3.67
N ALA A 64 9.63 -14.31 -2.66
CA ALA A 64 9.17 -15.48 -1.92
C ALA A 64 8.35 -16.42 -2.82
N GLU A 65 7.55 -15.87 -3.73
CA GLU A 65 6.80 -16.65 -4.71
C GLU A 65 7.73 -17.29 -5.74
N ALA A 66 8.75 -16.56 -6.20
CA ALA A 66 9.82 -17.11 -7.04
C ALA A 66 10.57 -18.24 -6.34
N GLN A 67 10.90 -18.10 -5.05
CA GLN A 67 11.56 -19.14 -4.27
C GLN A 67 10.66 -20.35 -4.00
N ARG A 68 9.37 -20.15 -3.73
CA ARG A 68 8.39 -21.25 -3.58
C ARG A 68 8.26 -22.08 -4.86
N ARG A 69 8.33 -21.43 -6.02
CA ARG A 69 8.27 -22.11 -7.32
C ARG A 69 9.58 -22.80 -7.70
N ALA A 70 10.70 -22.39 -7.10
CA ALA A 70 12.02 -22.90 -7.40
C ALA A 70 12.46 -24.09 -6.51
N CYS A 71 11.72 -24.43 -5.44
CA CYS A 71 12.03 -25.57 -4.57
C CYS A 71 11.06 -26.74 -4.85
N PRO A 72 11.51 -27.85 -5.46
CA PRO A 72 10.72 -29.07 -5.65
C PRO A 72 10.51 -29.87 -4.35
#